data_AF-A0A0U5B5U1-F1
#
_entry.id   AF-A0A0U5B5U1-F1
#
_cell.length_a   1.000
_cell.length_b   1.000
_cell.length_c   1.000
_cell.angle_alpha   90.00
_cell.angle_beta   90.00
_cell.angle_gamma   90.00
#
_symmetry.space_group_name_H-M   'P 1'
#
loop_
_entity.id
_entity.type
_entity.pdbx_description
1 polymer ?
#
loop_
_entity_poly.entity_id
_entity_poly.type
_entity_poly.pdbx_seq_one_letter_code
_entity_poly.pdbx_strand_id
1 'polypeptide(L)'
;MNWEDLRNLFFEDLKAEWIGERLLKQPPWEVLKELKSFLHDSLPEIPRILSQKQPLLEDYFLSTEGDLIPLNQITKEEDNYFFRGAKIKGAILMAGTYIKGTRFYFGEGVIVEPFSYIEEPAYFSEGTQIRHASYVRGSVYTGKGAVIGHTTEVKNSIFLKEAKAAHFAYVGDSILGAEVNLGAGTKLANLKFLKREITFEINEVKFKTGLRKMGAILGDRVQTGCNVVLQPGTLLGKGTVVYPGMTAGSGFFPPGSKIKS
;
A
#
# COMPACT_ATOMS: atom_id res chain seq x y z
N MET A 1 16.46 -8.05 22.85
CA MET A 1 16.30 -8.01 21.38
C MET A 1 16.35 -6.55 20.94
N ASN A 2 17.25 -6.19 20.04
CA ASN A 2 17.32 -4.82 19.53
C ASN A 2 16.31 -4.63 18.38
N TRP A 3 16.13 -3.39 17.90
CA TRP A 3 15.19 -3.11 16.82
C TRP A 3 15.55 -3.83 15.51
N GLU A 4 16.84 -3.93 15.20
CA GLU A 4 17.34 -4.60 14.00
C GLU A 4 16.98 -6.09 13.96
N ASP A 5 17.11 -6.79 15.10
CA ASP A 5 16.67 -8.18 15.25
C ASP A 5 15.16 -8.33 14.98
N LEU A 6 14.35 -7.41 15.51
CA LEU A 6 12.89 -7.43 15.35
C LEU A 6 12.49 -7.19 13.88
N ARG A 7 13.13 -6.23 13.23
CA ARG A 7 12.93 -5.90 11.81
C ARG A 7 13.20 -7.11 10.92
N ASN A 8 14.29 -7.84 11.18
CA ASN A 8 14.72 -8.99 10.39
C ASN A 8 13.74 -10.18 10.44
N LEU A 9 12.81 -10.19 11.41
CA LEU A 9 11.68 -11.13 11.45
C LEU A 9 10.64 -10.87 10.35
N PHE A 10 10.58 -9.63 9.84
CA PHE A 10 9.57 -9.19 8.87
C PHE A 10 10.19 -8.86 7.52
N PHE A 11 11.27 -8.08 7.46
CA PHE A 11 11.74 -7.45 6.23
C PHE A 11 13.21 -7.75 5.94
N GLU A 12 13.57 -7.90 4.67
CA GLU A 12 14.94 -8.20 4.22
C GLU A 12 15.59 -7.02 3.48
N ASP A 13 15.02 -6.57 2.36
CA ASP A 13 15.62 -5.53 1.49
C ASP A 13 14.85 -4.21 1.50
N LEU A 14 14.92 -3.51 2.63
CA LEU A 14 14.28 -2.20 2.76
C LEU A 14 15.05 -1.09 2.04
N LYS A 15 16.33 -1.26 1.70
CA LYS A 15 17.14 -0.19 1.09
C LYS A 15 16.70 0.14 -0.33
N ALA A 16 16.04 -0.80 -1.00
CA ALA A 16 15.45 -0.59 -2.31
C ALA A 16 14.18 0.29 -2.29
N GLU A 17 13.58 0.50 -1.11
CA GLU A 17 12.34 1.27 -0.94
C GLU A 17 12.64 2.73 -0.63
N TRP A 18 11.87 3.65 -1.22
CA TRP A 18 12.00 5.08 -0.91
C TRP A 18 11.68 5.38 0.57
N ILE A 19 10.69 4.69 1.14
CA ILE A 19 10.36 4.76 2.57
C ILE A 19 11.32 3.94 3.46
N GLY A 20 12.26 3.22 2.85
CA GLY A 20 13.13 2.23 3.49
C GLY A 20 13.94 2.77 4.66
N GLU A 21 14.53 3.96 4.52
CA GLU A 21 15.34 4.57 5.58
C GLU A 21 14.55 4.74 6.89
N ARG A 22 13.25 5.07 6.80
CA ARG A 22 12.36 5.17 7.97
C ARG A 22 12.12 3.81 8.59
N LEU A 23 11.80 2.80 7.78
CA LEU A 23 11.62 1.42 8.25
C LEU A 23 12.92 0.81 8.81
N LEU A 24 14.09 1.31 8.44
CA LEU A 24 15.37 0.86 8.99
C LEU A 24 15.66 1.47 10.36
N LYS A 25 15.29 2.73 10.60
CA LYS A 25 15.68 3.50 11.80
C LYS A 25 14.75 3.33 13.01
N GLN A 26 13.52 2.87 12.81
CA GLN A 26 12.53 2.78 13.88
C GLN A 26 11.51 1.66 13.65
N PRO A 27 10.76 1.25 14.70
CA PRO A 27 9.74 0.21 14.56
C PRO A 27 8.69 0.52 13.50
N PRO A 28 8.08 -0.48 12.83
CA PRO A 28 7.27 -0.22 11.64
C PRO A 28 5.97 0.50 11.99
N TRP A 29 5.44 0.29 13.20
CA TRP A 29 4.27 1.02 13.68
C TRP A 29 4.56 2.49 13.99
N GLU A 30 5.81 2.89 14.24
CA GLU A 30 6.17 4.32 14.32
C GLU A 30 6.08 4.97 12.94
N VAL A 31 6.52 4.26 11.88
CA VAL A 31 6.39 4.73 10.49
C VAL A 31 4.92 4.95 10.12
N LEU A 32 4.00 4.10 10.59
CA LEU A 32 2.55 4.30 10.37
C LEU A 32 1.99 5.59 11.01
N LYS A 33 2.59 6.10 12.09
CA LYS A 33 2.16 7.34 12.75
C LYS A 33 2.55 8.57 11.93
N GLU A 34 3.76 8.54 11.39
CA GLU A 34 4.34 9.67 10.65
C GLU A 34 4.06 9.61 9.14
N LEU A 35 3.48 8.51 8.63
CA LEU A 35 3.28 8.30 7.19
C LEU A 35 2.59 9.49 6.53
N LYS A 36 1.56 10.03 7.16
CA LYS A 36 0.83 11.18 6.62
C LYS A 36 1.71 12.41 6.46
N SER A 37 2.39 12.84 7.52
CA SER A 37 3.27 14.02 7.47
C SER A 37 4.42 13.79 6.51
N PHE A 38 5.04 12.61 6.56
CA PHE A 38 6.13 12.26 5.65
C PHE A 38 5.72 12.38 4.18
N LEU A 39 4.62 11.74 3.78
CA LEU A 39 4.15 11.81 2.40
C LEU A 39 3.73 13.24 2.03
N HIS A 40 2.98 13.92 2.89
CA HIS A 40 2.56 15.29 2.62
C HIS A 40 3.74 16.24 2.36
N ASP A 41 4.78 16.16 3.20
CA ASP A 41 5.93 17.06 3.13
C ASP A 41 6.90 16.72 1.99
N SER A 42 6.87 15.47 1.51
CA SER A 42 7.83 14.97 0.53
C SER A 42 7.27 14.84 -0.89
N LEU A 43 5.94 14.82 -1.06
CA LEU A 43 5.31 14.62 -2.37
C LEU A 43 5.12 15.94 -3.13
N PRO A 44 5.31 15.92 -4.47
CA PRO A 44 4.99 17.05 -5.31
C PRO A 44 3.47 17.29 -5.37
N GLU A 45 3.08 18.45 -5.91
CA GLU A 45 1.70 18.69 -6.30
C GLU A 45 1.47 18.26 -7.75
N ILE A 46 0.38 17.53 -8.01
CA ILE A 46 -0.09 17.24 -9.37
C ILE A 46 -0.98 18.38 -9.91
N PRO A 47 -1.20 18.48 -11.23
CA PRO A 47 -2.08 19.48 -11.81
C PRO A 47 -3.49 19.49 -11.19
N ARG A 48 -3.93 20.67 -10.72
CA ARG A 48 -5.22 20.84 -10.01
C ARG A 48 -6.45 20.40 -10.81
N ILE A 49 -6.35 20.34 -12.13
CA ILE A 49 -7.39 19.82 -13.02
C ILE A 49 -7.74 18.35 -12.73
N LEU A 50 -6.81 17.57 -12.17
CA LEU A 50 -7.06 16.20 -11.72
C LEU A 50 -7.89 16.12 -10.45
N SER A 51 -7.84 17.16 -9.60
CA SER A 51 -8.52 17.20 -8.29
C SER A 51 -9.80 18.02 -8.33
N GLN A 52 -10.61 17.84 -9.37
CA GLN A 52 -11.92 18.49 -9.44
C GLN A 52 -12.94 17.77 -8.58
N LYS A 53 -14.08 18.44 -8.29
CA LYS A 53 -15.20 17.82 -7.57
C LYS A 53 -15.97 16.78 -8.40
N GLN A 54 -15.35 16.22 -9.44
CA GLN A 54 -15.93 15.27 -10.38
C GLN A 54 -14.87 14.24 -10.82
N PRO A 55 -15.29 13.04 -11.26
CA PRO A 55 -14.38 12.07 -11.87
C PRO A 55 -13.74 12.61 -13.17
N LEU A 56 -12.61 12.04 -13.56
CA LEU A 56 -11.98 12.30 -14.85
C LEU A 56 -12.94 11.94 -15.99
N LEU A 57 -13.09 12.82 -16.96
CA LEU A 57 -14.03 12.63 -18.09
C LEU A 57 -13.42 11.86 -19.26
N GLU A 58 -12.10 11.84 -19.36
CA GLU A 58 -11.32 11.15 -20.38
C GLU A 58 -10.06 10.54 -19.75
N ASP A 59 -9.37 9.71 -20.52
CA ASP A 59 -8.11 9.10 -20.10
C ASP A 59 -6.97 10.12 -20.23
N TYR A 60 -6.09 10.16 -19.23
CA TYR A 60 -4.91 11.00 -19.24
C TYR A 60 -3.63 10.20 -19.03
N PHE A 61 -2.54 10.70 -19.60
CA PHE A 61 -1.18 10.37 -19.23
C PHE A 61 -0.62 11.49 -18.34
N LEU A 62 -0.21 11.16 -17.12
CA LEU A 62 0.48 12.07 -16.21
C LEU A 62 1.98 11.77 -16.24
N SER A 63 2.79 12.67 -16.80
CA SER A 63 4.25 12.49 -16.88
C SER A 63 4.88 12.55 -15.49
N THR A 64 6.04 11.91 -15.31
CA THR A 64 6.83 12.02 -14.08
C THR A 64 7.36 13.44 -13.82
N GLU A 65 7.30 14.30 -14.82
CA GLU A 65 7.66 15.73 -14.74
C GLU A 65 6.45 16.62 -14.37
N GLY A 66 5.24 16.04 -14.33
CA GLY A 66 4.02 16.73 -13.91
C GLY A 66 3.11 17.20 -15.05
N ASP A 67 3.43 16.88 -16.30
CA ASP A 67 2.59 17.23 -17.46
C ASP A 67 1.37 16.31 -17.53
N LEU A 68 0.19 16.91 -17.72
CA LEU A 68 -1.03 16.17 -17.98
C LEU A 68 -1.38 16.22 -19.46
N ILE A 69 -1.43 15.05 -20.09
CA ILE A 69 -1.61 14.90 -21.53
C ILE A 69 -2.82 13.99 -21.79
N PRO A 70 -3.83 14.39 -22.58
CA PRO A 70 -4.88 13.47 -23.00
C PRO A 70 -4.29 12.22 -23.65
N LEU A 71 -4.75 11.03 -23.25
CA LEU A 71 -4.14 9.76 -23.66
C LEU A 71 -4.21 9.55 -25.19
N ASN A 72 -5.22 10.12 -25.86
CA ASN A 72 -5.35 10.09 -27.32
C ASN A 72 -4.26 10.86 -28.07
N GLN A 73 -3.42 11.64 -27.38
CA GLN A 73 -2.25 12.32 -27.95
C GLN A 73 -0.94 11.55 -27.72
N ILE A 74 -1.00 10.43 -26.98
CA ILE A 74 0.14 9.58 -26.69
C ILE A 74 0.21 8.45 -27.71
N THR A 75 1.41 8.22 -28.26
CA THR A 75 1.69 7.03 -29.06
C THR A 75 2.39 6.00 -28.19
N LYS A 76 2.00 4.72 -28.31
CA LYS A 76 2.65 3.61 -27.62
C LYS A 76 3.37 2.73 -28.63
N GLU A 77 4.66 2.51 -28.42
CA GLU A 77 5.46 1.56 -29.19
C GLU A 77 6.11 0.58 -28.20
N GLU A 78 5.79 -0.72 -28.34
CA GLU A 78 6.15 -1.75 -27.36
C GLU A 78 5.75 -1.34 -25.93
N ASP A 79 6.70 -1.20 -25.02
CA ASP A 79 6.50 -0.79 -23.62
C ASP A 79 6.77 0.71 -23.38
N ASN A 80 6.98 1.49 -24.43
CA ASN A 80 7.36 2.90 -24.34
C ASN A 80 6.24 3.84 -24.81
N TYR A 81 6.12 4.99 -24.15
CA TYR A 81 5.17 6.04 -24.48
C TYR A 81 5.88 7.25 -25.09
N PHE A 82 5.26 7.87 -26.07
CA PHE A 82 5.80 9.02 -26.80
C PHE A 82 4.78 10.14 -26.90
N PHE A 83 5.23 11.38 -26.70
CA PHE A 83 4.47 12.61 -26.96
C PHE A 83 5.27 13.51 -27.88
N ARG A 84 4.68 13.88 -29.02
CA ARG A 84 5.35 14.70 -30.06
C ARG A 84 6.72 14.14 -30.49
N GLY A 85 6.85 12.82 -30.55
CA GLY A 85 8.08 12.12 -30.93
C GLY A 85 9.12 11.97 -29.82
N ALA A 86 8.93 12.58 -28.65
CA ALA A 86 9.81 12.40 -27.49
C ALA A 86 9.30 11.26 -26.60
N LYS A 87 10.22 10.39 -26.16
CA LYS A 87 9.91 9.34 -25.18
C LYS A 87 9.60 9.98 -23.82
N ILE A 88 8.48 9.60 -23.23
CA ILE A 88 8.03 10.08 -21.92
C ILE A 88 7.83 8.94 -20.95
N LYS A 89 7.91 9.26 -19.66
CA LYS A 89 7.64 8.36 -18.54
C LYS A 89 6.52 8.94 -17.70
N GLY A 90 5.67 8.08 -17.15
CA GLY A 90 4.51 8.54 -16.40
C GLY A 90 3.49 7.43 -16.16
N ALA A 91 2.30 7.88 -15.79
CA ALA A 91 1.19 7.03 -15.39
C ALA A 91 -0.03 7.25 -16.28
N ILE A 92 -0.84 6.20 -16.43
CA ILE A 92 -2.15 6.28 -17.09
C ILE A 92 -3.22 6.41 -16.02
N LEU A 93 -4.03 7.46 -16.14
CA LEU A 93 -5.19 7.73 -15.30
C LEU A 93 -6.44 7.59 -16.17
N MET A 94 -7.19 6.50 -16.00
CA MET A 94 -8.36 6.24 -16.83
C MET A 94 -9.57 7.07 -16.40
N ALA A 95 -10.45 7.37 -17.36
CA ALA A 95 -11.72 8.04 -17.17
C ALA A 95 -12.56 7.35 -16.07
N GLY A 96 -13.33 8.16 -15.34
CA GLY A 96 -14.13 7.70 -14.19
C GLY A 96 -13.34 7.61 -12.88
N THR A 97 -12.02 7.72 -12.89
CA THR A 97 -11.21 7.85 -11.66
C THR A 97 -11.54 9.16 -10.94
N TYR A 98 -11.67 9.13 -9.62
CA TYR A 98 -11.84 10.32 -8.78
C TYR A 98 -10.58 10.54 -7.94
N ILE A 99 -9.90 11.67 -8.15
CA ILE A 99 -8.71 12.06 -7.39
C ILE A 99 -9.07 13.23 -6.48
N LYS A 100 -8.77 13.10 -5.19
CA LYS A 100 -9.08 14.10 -4.17
C LYS A 100 -7.79 14.57 -3.49
N GLY A 101 -7.40 15.80 -3.82
CA GLY A 101 -6.17 16.42 -3.34
C GLY A 101 -5.13 16.57 -4.44
N THR A 102 -3.99 17.18 -4.12
CA THR A 102 -2.91 17.43 -5.06
C THR A 102 -1.61 16.74 -4.68
N ARG A 103 -1.46 16.22 -3.46
CA ARG A 103 -0.23 15.62 -2.96
C ARG A 103 -0.12 14.15 -3.38
N PHE A 104 0.41 13.93 -4.58
CA PHE A 104 0.56 12.61 -5.16
C PHE A 104 1.89 12.44 -5.88
N TYR A 105 2.37 11.21 -5.92
CA TYR A 105 3.38 10.79 -6.88
C TYR A 105 2.87 9.55 -7.62
N PHE A 106 2.93 9.57 -8.94
CA PHE A 106 2.65 8.44 -9.80
C PHE A 106 3.90 8.13 -10.63
N GLY A 107 4.53 6.99 -10.34
CA GLY A 107 5.74 6.53 -11.02
C GLY A 107 5.50 6.05 -12.45
N GLU A 108 6.59 5.71 -13.13
CA GLU A 108 6.55 5.16 -14.48
C GLU A 108 5.73 3.85 -14.53
N GLY A 109 4.83 3.74 -15.49
CA GLY A 109 4.01 2.54 -15.71
C GLY A 109 2.92 2.33 -14.65
N VAL A 110 2.65 3.31 -13.79
CA VAL A 110 1.47 3.24 -12.91
C VAL A 110 0.20 3.30 -13.74
N ILE A 111 -0.77 2.45 -13.42
CA ILE A 111 -2.06 2.40 -14.10
C ILE A 111 -3.15 2.55 -13.05
N VAL A 112 -4.04 3.52 -13.27
CA VAL A 112 -5.25 3.71 -12.48
C VAL A 112 -6.46 3.40 -13.34
N GLU A 113 -7.13 2.31 -13.01
CA GLU A 113 -8.32 1.82 -13.70
C GLU A 113 -9.58 2.61 -13.26
N PRO A 114 -10.65 2.58 -14.08
CA PRO A 114 -11.85 3.39 -13.88
C PRO A 114 -12.51 3.21 -12.51
N PHE A 115 -13.20 4.26 -12.09
CA PHE A 115 -14.02 4.32 -10.87
C PHE A 115 -13.24 4.15 -9.56
N SER A 116 -11.91 4.14 -9.62
CA SER A 116 -11.06 4.20 -8.42
C SER A 116 -11.24 5.56 -7.74
N TYR A 117 -11.35 5.57 -6.42
CA TYR A 117 -11.40 6.79 -5.61
C TYR A 117 -10.10 6.90 -4.80
N ILE A 118 -9.34 7.96 -5.02
CA ILE A 118 -8.00 8.13 -4.46
C ILE A 118 -7.90 9.45 -3.71
N GLU A 119 -7.61 9.40 -2.41
CA GLU A 119 -7.33 10.57 -1.58
C GLU A 119 -5.83 10.75 -1.32
N GLU A 120 -5.43 12.00 -1.18
CA GLU A 120 -4.07 12.39 -0.79
C GLU A 120 -3.79 12.20 0.71
N PRO A 121 -2.51 12.14 1.12
CA PRO A 121 -1.33 11.99 0.28
C PRO A 121 -1.08 10.52 -0.11
N ALA A 122 -0.70 10.27 -1.37
CA ALA A 122 -0.34 8.91 -1.80
C ALA A 122 0.86 8.86 -2.75
N TYR A 123 1.72 7.87 -2.53
CA TYR A 123 2.89 7.58 -3.34
C TYR A 123 2.71 6.22 -4.04
N PHE A 124 2.72 6.25 -5.37
CA PHE A 124 2.63 5.07 -6.21
C PHE A 124 3.94 4.87 -6.98
N SER A 125 4.73 3.87 -6.58
CA SER A 125 6.00 3.57 -7.25
C SER A 125 5.77 2.94 -8.64
N GLU A 126 6.87 2.79 -9.38
CA GLU A 126 6.90 2.23 -10.73
C GLU A 126 6.06 0.93 -10.84
N GLY A 127 5.22 0.85 -11.88
CA GLY A 127 4.44 -0.34 -12.20
C GLY A 127 3.30 -0.65 -11.21
N THR A 128 2.98 0.26 -10.28
CA THR A 128 1.84 0.06 -9.38
C THR A 128 0.53 -0.03 -10.17
N GLN A 129 -0.32 -0.99 -9.83
CA GLN A 129 -1.66 -1.11 -10.39
C GLN A 129 -2.71 -0.72 -9.35
N ILE A 130 -3.52 0.27 -9.68
CA ILE A 130 -4.70 0.67 -8.92
C ILE A 130 -5.91 0.25 -9.75
N ARG A 131 -6.52 -0.86 -9.37
CA ARG A 131 -7.52 -1.54 -10.18
C ARG A 131 -8.93 -1.01 -9.92
N HIS A 132 -9.84 -1.39 -10.82
CA HIS A 132 -11.20 -0.92 -10.93
C HIS A 132 -11.92 -0.82 -9.58
N ALA A 133 -12.52 0.35 -9.33
CA ALA A 133 -13.31 0.63 -8.13
C ALA A 133 -12.57 0.44 -6.80
N SER A 134 -11.23 0.49 -6.79
CA SER A 134 -10.47 0.55 -5.54
C SER A 134 -10.77 1.84 -4.77
N TYR A 135 -10.65 1.78 -3.44
CA TYR A 135 -10.82 2.95 -2.58
C TYR A 135 -9.56 3.19 -1.77
N VAL A 136 -8.75 4.16 -2.20
CA VAL A 136 -7.49 4.55 -1.57
C VAL A 136 -7.72 5.81 -0.76
N ARG A 137 -7.45 5.77 0.54
CA ARG A 137 -7.72 6.91 1.45
C ARG A 137 -6.71 7.06 2.57
N GLY A 138 -6.72 8.22 3.22
CA GLY A 138 -5.74 8.53 4.26
C GLY A 138 -4.34 8.72 3.65
N SER A 139 -3.36 7.91 4.04
CA SER A 139 -1.98 8.06 3.55
C SER A 139 -1.44 6.72 3.04
N VAL A 140 -1.14 6.61 1.74
CA VAL A 140 -0.80 5.31 1.15
C VAL A 140 0.53 5.36 0.44
N TYR A 141 1.40 4.40 0.75
CA TYR A 141 2.64 4.16 0.04
C TYR A 141 2.58 2.80 -0.64
N THR A 142 3.04 2.74 -1.89
CA THR A 142 3.25 1.49 -2.60
C THR A 142 4.63 1.44 -3.22
N GLY A 143 5.34 0.35 -3.00
CA GLY A 143 6.62 0.01 -3.62
C GLY A 143 6.42 -0.53 -5.04
N LYS A 144 7.53 -0.78 -5.74
CA LYS A 144 7.52 -1.16 -7.16
C LYS A 144 6.63 -2.38 -7.41
N GLY A 145 5.76 -2.30 -8.41
CA GLY A 145 4.90 -3.40 -8.86
C GLY A 145 3.80 -3.83 -7.88
N ALA A 146 3.50 -3.03 -6.86
CA ALA A 146 2.42 -3.32 -5.93
C ALA A 146 1.04 -3.27 -6.61
N VAL A 147 0.06 -3.96 -6.03
CA VAL A 147 -1.30 -4.04 -6.58
C VAL A 147 -2.33 -3.69 -5.51
N ILE A 148 -3.06 -2.60 -5.75
CA ILE A 148 -4.31 -2.29 -5.08
C ILE A 148 -5.45 -2.75 -5.98
N GLY A 149 -6.14 -3.78 -5.52
CA GLY A 149 -7.04 -4.58 -6.33
C GLY A 149 -8.45 -4.05 -6.56
N HIS A 150 -9.21 -4.83 -7.33
CA HIS A 150 -10.61 -4.55 -7.61
C HIS A 150 -11.42 -4.46 -6.31
N THR A 151 -12.10 -3.33 -6.10
CA THR A 151 -12.90 -3.04 -4.89
C THR A 151 -12.14 -3.25 -3.57
N THR A 152 -10.81 -3.17 -3.61
CA THR A 152 -9.97 -3.19 -2.42
C THR A 152 -9.97 -1.80 -1.80
N GLU A 153 -10.27 -1.72 -0.51
CA GLU A 153 -10.12 -0.49 0.27
C GLU A 153 -8.76 -0.51 0.99
N VAL A 154 -7.98 0.55 0.78
CA VAL A 154 -6.69 0.77 1.47
C VAL A 154 -6.75 2.09 2.22
N LYS A 155 -6.38 2.06 3.50
CA LYS A 155 -6.32 3.24 4.36
C LYS A 155 -5.04 3.26 5.17
N ASN A 156 -4.29 4.37 5.10
CA ASN A 156 -3.12 4.63 5.96
C ASN A 156 -2.12 3.45 6.00
N SER A 157 -1.68 2.95 4.84
CA SER A 157 -0.96 1.68 4.75
C SER A 157 0.21 1.71 3.78
N ILE A 158 1.17 0.81 4.01
CA ILE A 158 2.41 0.68 3.25
C ILE A 158 2.41 -0.69 2.58
N PHE A 159 2.58 -0.70 1.26
CA PHE A 159 2.80 -1.89 0.45
C PHE A 159 4.24 -1.83 -0.01
N LEU A 160 5.08 -2.79 0.36
CA LEU A 160 6.43 -2.89 -0.19
C LEU A 160 6.39 -3.53 -1.59
N LYS A 161 7.56 -3.66 -2.21
CA LYS A 161 7.77 -4.21 -3.55
C LYS A 161 6.89 -5.44 -3.80
N GLU A 162 6.11 -5.38 -4.86
CA GLU A 162 5.26 -6.48 -5.36
C GLU A 162 4.23 -7.02 -4.35
N ALA A 163 3.89 -6.25 -3.30
CA ALA A 163 2.80 -6.58 -2.39
C ALA A 163 1.43 -6.41 -3.06
N LYS A 164 0.51 -7.36 -2.86
CA LYS A 164 -0.74 -7.46 -3.61
C LYS A 164 -1.93 -7.64 -2.67
N ALA A 165 -2.91 -6.74 -2.81
CA ALA A 165 -4.25 -6.89 -2.26
C ALA A 165 -5.26 -6.89 -3.42
N ALA A 166 -5.20 -7.94 -4.24
CA ALA A 166 -5.71 -7.92 -5.61
C ALA A 166 -7.24 -7.95 -5.75
N HIS A 167 -7.98 -8.42 -4.75
CA HIS A 167 -9.44 -8.59 -4.85
C HIS A 167 -10.15 -8.45 -3.49
N PHE A 168 -11.15 -7.56 -3.40
CA PHE A 168 -12.13 -7.47 -2.30
C PHE A 168 -11.52 -7.36 -0.89
N ALA A 169 -10.34 -6.75 -0.78
CA ALA A 169 -9.60 -6.68 0.47
C ALA A 169 -9.88 -5.38 1.24
N TYR A 170 -9.72 -5.43 2.57
CA TYR A 170 -9.62 -4.23 3.39
C TYR A 170 -8.25 -4.21 4.07
N VAL A 171 -7.47 -3.16 3.81
CA VAL A 171 -6.12 -2.96 4.33
C VAL A 171 -6.06 -1.61 5.07
N GLY A 172 -6.28 -1.63 6.39
CA GLY A 172 -6.30 -0.43 7.22
C GLY A 172 -5.10 -0.37 8.17
N ASP A 173 -4.40 0.76 8.23
CA ASP A 173 -3.33 1.03 9.20
C ASP A 173 -2.29 -0.12 9.28
N SER A 174 -1.81 -0.59 8.13
CA SER A 174 -1.06 -1.85 7.97
C SER A 174 0.20 -1.71 7.12
N ILE A 175 1.11 -2.68 7.26
CA ILE A 175 2.30 -2.81 6.43
C ILE A 175 2.32 -4.20 5.80
N LEU A 176 2.42 -4.26 4.47
CA LEU A 176 2.60 -5.47 3.70
C LEU A 176 4.03 -5.51 3.19
N GLY A 177 4.80 -6.51 3.62
CA GLY A 177 6.17 -6.77 3.17
C GLY A 177 6.27 -7.08 1.69
N ALA A 178 7.50 -7.25 1.21
CA ALA A 178 7.77 -7.54 -0.19
C ALA A 178 7.11 -8.86 -0.60
N GLU A 179 6.54 -8.92 -1.79
CA GLU A 179 5.91 -10.12 -2.38
C GLU A 179 4.78 -10.73 -1.52
N VAL A 180 4.18 -9.94 -0.63
CA VAL A 180 2.98 -10.36 0.10
C VAL A 180 1.82 -10.52 -0.87
N ASN A 181 1.05 -11.59 -0.72
CA ASN A 181 -0.18 -11.79 -1.49
C ASN A 181 -1.36 -12.04 -0.58
N LEU A 182 -2.34 -11.14 -0.63
CA LEU A 182 -3.59 -11.31 0.07
C LEU A 182 -4.60 -12.04 -0.82
N GLY A 183 -5.01 -13.22 -0.38
CA GLY A 183 -6.11 -13.96 -1.00
C GLY A 183 -7.38 -13.12 -1.05
N ALA A 184 -8.21 -13.38 -2.07
CA ALA A 184 -9.42 -12.61 -2.33
C ALA A 184 -10.29 -12.52 -1.07
N GLY A 185 -10.73 -11.31 -0.74
CA GLY A 185 -11.55 -11.13 0.44
C GLY A 185 -10.78 -11.15 1.75
N THR A 186 -9.46 -10.97 1.79
CA THR A 186 -8.74 -10.84 3.07
C THR A 186 -9.05 -9.49 3.75
N LYS A 187 -9.28 -9.49 5.07
CA LYS A 187 -9.51 -8.26 5.85
C LYS A 187 -8.49 -8.08 6.98
N LEU A 188 -7.84 -6.93 7.02
CA LEU A 188 -6.95 -6.51 8.08
C LEU A 188 -7.71 -5.53 8.98
N ALA A 189 -8.37 -6.04 10.01
CA ALA A 189 -9.11 -5.22 10.94
C ALA A 189 -8.15 -4.35 11.75
N ASN A 190 -8.44 -3.06 11.88
CA ASN A 190 -7.52 -2.08 12.48
C ASN A 190 -8.00 -1.48 13.80
N LEU A 191 -9.17 -1.84 14.31
CA LEU A 191 -9.72 -1.27 15.54
C LEU A 191 -10.23 -2.38 16.46
N LYS A 192 -9.72 -2.41 17.69
CA LYS A 192 -10.20 -3.30 18.75
C LYS A 192 -11.62 -2.91 19.18
N PHE A 193 -12.43 -3.89 19.59
CA PHE A 193 -13.74 -3.65 20.20
C PHE A 193 -13.63 -2.78 21.45
N LEU A 194 -12.68 -3.11 22.32
CA LEU A 194 -12.35 -2.27 23.47
C LEU A 194 -11.50 -1.09 23.01
N LYS A 195 -11.83 0.12 23.48
CA LYS A 195 -11.08 1.36 23.21
C LYS A 195 -9.73 1.35 23.94
N ARG A 196 -8.81 0.50 23.49
CA ARG A 196 -7.48 0.30 24.06
C ARG A 196 -6.41 0.39 22.98
N GLU A 197 -5.21 0.70 23.43
CA GLU A 197 -4.00 0.69 22.62
C GLU A 197 -3.72 -0.70 22.02
N ILE A 198 -3.06 -0.73 20.86
CA ILE A 198 -2.47 -1.93 20.29
C ILE A 198 -1.14 -2.21 20.99
N THR A 199 -1.03 -3.43 21.54
CA THR A 199 0.14 -3.92 22.27
C THR A 199 0.33 -5.38 21.90
N PHE A 200 1.56 -5.85 21.87
CA PHE A 200 1.90 -7.24 21.59
C PHE A 200 3.18 -7.63 22.33
N GLU A 201 3.47 -8.92 22.35
CA GLU A 201 4.65 -9.49 22.95
C GLU A 201 5.42 -10.28 21.89
N ILE A 202 6.73 -10.07 21.83
CA ILE A 202 7.64 -10.81 20.94
C ILE A 202 8.82 -11.24 21.79
N ASN A 203 9.07 -12.55 21.87
CA ASN A 203 10.17 -13.13 22.66
C ASN A 203 10.19 -12.57 24.10
N GLU A 204 9.04 -12.63 24.79
CA GLU A 204 8.84 -12.15 26.17
C GLU A 204 9.02 -10.63 26.38
N VAL A 205 9.27 -9.87 25.31
CA VAL A 205 9.34 -8.40 25.35
C VAL A 205 8.01 -7.81 24.94
N LYS A 206 7.40 -7.04 25.84
CA LYS A 206 6.13 -6.35 25.61
C LYS A 206 6.36 -5.01 24.91
N PHE A 207 5.67 -4.80 23.80
CA PHE A 207 5.69 -3.56 23.03
C PHE A 207 4.37 -2.80 23.15
N LYS A 208 4.50 -1.49 23.32
CA LYS A 208 3.41 -0.51 23.31
C LYS A 208 3.54 0.34 22.05
N THR A 209 2.53 0.31 21.20
CA THR A 209 2.57 1.01 19.91
C THR A 209 2.16 2.47 20.01
N GLY A 210 1.46 2.88 21.07
CA GLY A 210 0.77 4.17 21.18
C GLY A 210 -0.40 4.34 20.21
N LEU A 211 -0.73 3.32 19.40
CA LEU A 211 -1.78 3.39 18.39
C LEU A 211 -3.11 2.85 18.93
N ARG A 212 -4.19 3.61 18.73
CA ARG A 212 -5.56 3.11 18.91
C ARG A 212 -6.04 2.29 17.71
N LYS A 213 -5.51 2.59 16.52
CA LYS A 213 -5.80 1.89 15.27
C LYS A 213 -4.52 1.39 14.64
N MET A 214 -4.45 0.08 14.40
CA MET A 214 -3.38 -0.59 13.67
C MET A 214 -3.95 -1.94 13.19
N GLY A 215 -3.80 -2.23 11.90
CA GLY A 215 -4.19 -3.49 11.30
C GLY A 215 -3.13 -4.55 11.53
N ALA A 216 -2.37 -4.89 10.50
CA ALA A 216 -1.35 -5.92 10.58
C ALA A 216 0.01 -5.47 10.05
N ILE A 217 1.07 -6.11 10.53
CA ILE A 217 2.40 -6.07 9.90
C ILE A 217 2.65 -7.46 9.32
N LEU A 218 2.73 -7.55 8.01
CA LEU A 218 3.00 -8.78 7.29
C LEU A 218 4.43 -8.72 6.77
N GLY A 219 5.26 -9.68 7.16
CA GLY A 219 6.61 -9.81 6.65
C GLY A 219 6.64 -10.22 5.19
N ASP A 220 7.84 -10.19 4.62
CA ASP A 220 8.08 -10.53 3.22
C ASP A 220 7.55 -11.93 2.91
N ARG A 221 6.94 -12.08 1.74
CA ARG A 221 6.42 -13.34 1.18
C ARG A 221 5.32 -14.00 2.03
N VAL A 222 4.65 -13.24 2.91
CA VAL A 222 3.43 -13.73 3.57
C VAL A 222 2.32 -13.97 2.55
N GLN A 223 1.61 -15.09 2.69
CA GLN A 223 0.50 -15.48 1.82
C GLN A 223 -0.75 -15.71 2.67
N THR A 224 -1.86 -15.04 2.35
CA THR A 224 -3.16 -15.36 2.95
C THR A 224 -4.06 -16.06 1.92
N GLY A 225 -4.81 -17.05 2.39
CA GLY A 225 -5.89 -17.65 1.60
C GLY A 225 -7.09 -16.71 1.48
N CYS A 226 -8.05 -17.08 0.63
CA CYS A 226 -9.28 -16.31 0.48
C CYS A 226 -10.04 -16.19 1.80
N ASN A 227 -10.70 -15.05 2.01
CA ASN A 227 -11.52 -14.76 3.18
C ASN A 227 -10.81 -14.88 4.53
N VAL A 228 -9.50 -14.67 4.57
CA VAL A 228 -8.75 -14.57 5.83
C VAL A 228 -9.10 -13.28 6.57
N VAL A 229 -9.18 -13.35 7.90
CA VAL A 229 -9.32 -12.18 8.77
C VAL A 229 -8.10 -12.07 9.68
N LEU A 230 -7.43 -10.93 9.68
CA LEU A 230 -6.36 -10.61 10.62
C LEU A 230 -6.89 -9.60 11.64
N GLN A 231 -6.76 -9.94 12.92
CA GLN A 231 -7.19 -9.07 14.01
C GLN A 231 -6.28 -7.82 14.16
N PRO A 232 -6.75 -6.75 14.82
CA PRO A 232 -5.91 -5.57 15.08
C PRO A 232 -4.65 -5.92 15.86
N GLY A 233 -3.49 -5.55 15.32
CA GLY A 233 -2.17 -5.87 15.87
C GLY A 233 -1.67 -7.28 15.54
N THR A 234 -2.14 -7.90 14.45
CA THR A 234 -1.57 -9.17 13.95
C THR A 234 -0.21 -8.92 13.32
N LEU A 235 0.82 -9.65 13.75
CA LEU A 235 2.18 -9.56 13.21
C LEU A 235 2.58 -10.92 12.64
N LEU A 236 2.65 -11.03 11.32
CA LEU A 236 3.06 -12.27 10.64
C LEU A 236 4.51 -12.14 10.19
N GLY A 237 5.40 -12.98 10.73
CA GLY A 237 6.79 -13.05 10.28
C GLY A 237 6.89 -13.52 8.82
N LYS A 238 8.02 -13.22 8.18
CA LYS A 238 8.25 -13.53 6.77
C LYS A 238 7.96 -14.99 6.40
N GLY A 239 7.39 -15.20 5.23
CA GLY A 239 7.02 -16.52 4.70
C GLY A 239 5.87 -17.21 5.45
N THR A 240 5.15 -16.53 6.34
CA THR A 240 3.97 -17.10 7.01
C THR A 240 2.84 -17.33 6.00
N VAL A 241 2.14 -18.46 6.16
CA VAL A 241 0.96 -18.81 5.36
C VAL A 241 -0.27 -18.89 6.27
N VAL A 242 -1.31 -18.13 5.93
CA VAL A 242 -2.63 -18.21 6.57
C VAL A 242 -3.59 -18.91 5.65
N TYR A 243 -4.17 -20.02 6.07
CA TYR A 243 -5.03 -20.83 5.21
C TYR A 243 -6.39 -20.15 4.96
N PRO A 244 -7.09 -20.47 3.85
CA PRO A 244 -8.37 -19.85 3.52
C PRO A 244 -9.39 -19.93 4.65
N GLY A 245 -10.16 -18.85 4.84
CA GLY A 245 -11.22 -18.76 5.85
C GLY A 245 -10.74 -18.64 7.30
N MET A 246 -9.43 -18.61 7.55
CA MET A 246 -8.89 -18.55 8.91
C MET A 246 -8.93 -17.13 9.49
N THR A 247 -8.99 -17.07 10.82
CA THR A 247 -8.77 -15.83 11.58
C THR A 247 -7.43 -15.92 12.32
N ALA A 248 -6.51 -15.00 12.05
CA ALA A 248 -5.31 -14.85 12.87
C ALA A 248 -5.56 -13.85 14.01
N GLY A 249 -5.25 -14.27 15.23
CA GLY A 249 -5.39 -13.43 16.42
C GLY A 249 -4.38 -12.27 16.47
N SER A 250 -4.61 -11.32 17.36
CA SER A 250 -3.62 -10.27 17.64
C SER A 250 -2.35 -10.87 18.26
N GLY A 251 -1.18 -10.36 17.89
CA GLY A 251 0.10 -10.84 18.41
C GLY A 251 1.05 -11.30 17.32
N PHE A 252 2.16 -11.92 17.73
CA PHE A 252 3.25 -12.30 16.85
C PHE A 252 3.22 -13.77 16.46
N PHE A 253 3.33 -14.01 15.15
CA PHE A 253 3.53 -15.32 14.54
C PHE A 253 4.93 -15.38 13.93
N PRO A 254 5.80 -16.31 14.36
CA PRO A 254 7.17 -16.40 13.87
C PRO A 254 7.28 -16.60 12.34
N PRO A 255 8.43 -16.26 11.73
CA PRO A 255 8.69 -16.57 10.33
C PRO A 255 8.39 -18.03 9.96
N GLY A 256 7.78 -18.25 8.80
CA GLY A 256 7.43 -19.58 8.30
C GLY A 256 6.23 -20.24 8.99
N SER A 257 5.48 -19.52 9.83
CA SER A 257 4.28 -20.04 10.49
C SER A 257 3.23 -20.53 9.48
N LYS A 258 2.45 -21.54 9.87
CA LYS A 258 1.30 -22.02 9.08
C LYS A 258 0.05 -22.00 9.96
N ILE A 259 -0.85 -21.05 9.70
CA ILE A 259 -2.09 -20.88 10.48
C ILE A 259 -3.21 -21.62 9.77
N LYS A 260 -3.70 -22.71 10.37
CA LYS A 260 -4.57 -23.72 9.72
C LYS A 260 -5.90 -24.01 10.44
N SER A 261 -6.03 -23.64 11.71
CA SER A 261 -7.21 -23.89 12.56
C SER A 261 -7.06 -23.14 13.87
#